data_AF-A0A2N1R121-F1
#
_entry.id   AF-A0A2N1R121-F1
#
_cell.length_a   1.000
_cell.length_b   1.000
_cell.length_c   1.000
_cell.angle_alpha   90.00
_cell.angle_beta   90.00
_cell.angle_gamma   90.00
#
_symmetry.space_group_name_H-M   'P 1'
#
loop_
_entity.id
_entity.type
_entity.pdbx_description
1 polymer ?
#
loop_
_entity_poly.entity_id
_entity_poly.type
_entity_poly.pdbx_seq_one_letter_code
_entity_poly.pdbx_strand_id
1 'polypeptide(L)'
;QEAVELGQSVESLIGIEEVASVLLKSTRSGQVLAGYSLSDDRDAIVTVEISPDRLKASLGIIKGRGKGKPLDLAMVSTALSGHRLKGVKVDKLKADVIAFYKGKEAELLQYPLTTGKEPVKGKDRSIMFGVAFLPEAQGKEYVSIAEAAPALSRVARDLDEFPLAEAARVALVKKGQEVARFSPPSPGQAGVDVYGASIPAAQGNDPAVKVFENLKVSQDSMECEDDGLLLIAEREGQTLARILPYRDARISVTVAEDAMSASVDLERGYGLGRDLTLESAQEALKQSGVVAGIDVKELASALAEARDGKQVSGRQVARGKDPVPAGGYRLNWITRIASGAAVTVRSDGSADYKNQDRATIVVEGQPILELLAIGVEGQDGLDVLGCAVPAPKDPNVGEPPTFDSSIIDEQRENGDRLLKAGMNGELRFEKNALAIDRSWKINGDVGPATGNIRFPGPVTVSGTVLAGYALVAGGDILVAGSVEAALVSA
;
A
#
# COMPACT_ATOMS: atom_id res chain seq x y z
N GLN A 1 77.98 25.28 51.58
CA GLN A 1 76.99 24.58 52.43
C GLN A 1 75.90 25.55 52.85
N GLU A 2 76.21 26.60 53.60
CA GLU A 2 75.24 27.65 53.99
C GLU A 2 74.46 28.26 52.81
N ALA A 3 75.11 28.55 51.68
CA ALA A 3 74.43 29.02 50.47
C ALA A 3 73.40 28.01 49.90
N VAL A 4 73.66 26.71 50.04
CA VAL A 4 72.75 25.63 49.60
C VAL A 4 71.59 25.48 50.58
N GLU A 5 71.85 25.63 51.89
CA GLU A 5 70.81 25.66 52.93
C GLU A 5 69.87 26.88 52.78
N LEU A 6 70.38 27.99 52.24
CA LEU A 6 69.61 29.16 51.84
C LEU A 6 68.87 29.01 50.50
N GLY A 7 68.93 27.82 49.89
CA GLY A 7 68.14 27.44 48.71
C GLY A 7 68.81 27.66 47.35
N GLN A 8 70.13 27.90 47.28
CA GLN A 8 70.85 27.99 46.00
C GLN A 8 71.26 26.60 45.49
N SER A 9 71.18 26.36 44.18
CA SER A 9 71.64 25.11 43.59
C SER A 9 73.18 25.05 43.56
N VAL A 10 73.76 23.85 43.73
CA VAL A 10 75.23 23.68 43.71
C VAL A 10 75.84 24.13 42.37
N GLU A 11 75.11 23.93 41.27
CA GLU A 11 75.45 24.36 39.91
C GLU A 11 75.39 25.89 39.69
N SER A 12 74.85 26.63 40.66
CA SER A 12 74.78 28.09 40.58
C SER A 12 75.92 28.81 41.28
N LEU A 13 76.78 28.06 41.99
CA LEU A 13 77.83 28.58 42.85
C LEU A 13 79.21 28.44 42.21
N ILE A 14 80.09 29.41 42.47
CA ILE A 14 81.48 29.36 42.03
C ILE A 14 82.19 28.15 42.64
N GLY A 15 83.16 27.60 41.90
CA GLY A 15 83.92 26.43 42.33
C GLY A 15 84.64 26.64 43.67
N ILE A 16 84.79 25.57 44.44
CA ILE A 16 85.44 25.60 45.77
C ILE A 16 86.86 26.19 45.69
N GLU A 17 87.59 25.89 44.61
CA GLU A 17 88.94 26.43 44.37
C GLU A 17 88.95 27.95 44.21
N GLU A 18 87.93 28.50 43.54
CA GLU A 18 87.79 29.93 43.33
C GLU A 18 87.45 30.65 44.65
N VAL A 19 86.53 30.10 45.45
CA VAL A 19 86.24 30.59 46.81
C VAL A 19 87.52 30.61 47.66
N ALA A 20 88.30 29.52 47.64
CA ALA A 20 89.55 29.41 48.40
C ALA A 20 90.58 30.45 47.96
N SER A 21 90.72 30.67 46.65
CA SER A 21 91.65 31.67 46.09
C SER A 21 91.32 33.10 46.54
N VAL A 22 90.03 33.43 46.59
CA VAL A 22 89.53 34.77 46.96
C VAL A 22 89.72 35.03 48.44
N LEU A 23 89.43 34.06 49.30
CA LEU A 23 89.67 34.14 50.74
C LEU A 23 91.16 34.30 51.06
N LEU A 24 92.04 33.57 50.38
CA LEU A 24 93.50 33.72 50.49
C LEU A 24 93.99 35.11 50.07
N LYS A 25 93.39 35.70 49.03
CA LYS A 25 93.73 37.05 48.57
C LYS A 25 93.28 38.14 49.56
N SER A 26 92.10 38.01 50.14
CA SER A 26 91.60 38.94 51.16
C SER A 26 92.45 38.89 52.44
N THR A 27 92.74 37.69 52.95
CA THR A 27 93.59 37.52 54.14
C THR A 27 95.00 38.09 53.96
N ARG A 28 95.60 37.96 52.76
CA ARG A 28 96.93 38.53 52.48
C ARG A 28 96.93 40.04 52.31
N SER A 29 95.88 40.63 51.76
CA SER A 29 95.79 42.07 51.50
C SER A 29 95.25 42.86 52.71
N GLY A 30 94.70 42.18 53.71
CA GLY A 30 94.06 42.81 54.87
C GLY A 30 92.74 43.50 54.55
N GLN A 31 92.24 43.40 53.31
CA GLN A 31 90.96 43.97 52.89
C GLN A 31 89.82 43.02 53.21
N VAL A 32 88.77 43.52 53.88
CA VAL A 32 87.58 42.76 54.22
C VAL A 32 86.85 42.33 52.94
N LEU A 33 86.60 41.03 52.80
CA LEU A 33 85.86 40.45 51.69
C LEU A 33 84.33 40.61 51.89
N ALA A 34 83.84 41.85 51.91
CA ALA A 34 82.41 42.14 52.04
C ALA A 34 81.74 42.23 50.66
N GLY A 35 80.59 41.58 50.49
CA GLY A 35 79.79 41.65 49.26
C GLY A 35 80.32 40.84 48.07
N TYR A 36 81.24 39.89 48.29
CA TYR A 36 81.72 39.00 47.24
C TYR A 36 80.64 37.97 46.86
N SER A 37 80.27 37.92 45.58
CA SER A 37 79.28 36.95 45.11
C SER A 37 79.86 35.54 45.08
N LEU A 38 79.13 34.58 45.66
CA LEU A 38 79.46 33.16 45.61
C LEU A 38 78.76 32.44 44.44
N SER A 39 78.01 33.16 43.61
CA SER A 39 77.35 32.61 42.43
C SER A 39 78.18 32.81 41.16
N ASP A 40 78.11 31.87 40.21
CA ASP A 40 78.66 32.07 38.87
C ASP A 40 78.02 33.27 38.18
N ASP A 41 78.81 33.98 37.37
CA ASP A 41 78.37 35.13 36.60
C ASP A 41 77.44 34.70 35.47
N ARG A 42 76.21 35.23 35.44
CA ARG A 42 75.24 35.01 34.36
C ARG A 42 74.48 36.29 34.11
N ASP A 43 74.43 36.74 32.86
CA ASP A 43 73.60 37.88 32.45
C ASP A 43 72.10 37.52 32.54
N ALA A 44 71.25 38.51 32.80
CA ALA A 44 69.82 38.33 32.68
C ALA A 44 69.43 38.03 31.22
N ILE A 45 68.53 37.07 31.03
CA ILE A 45 68.06 36.63 29.72
C ILE A 45 66.56 36.84 29.66
N VAL A 46 66.08 37.44 28.57
CA VAL A 46 64.67 37.53 28.25
C VAL A 46 64.45 36.88 26.89
N THR A 47 63.65 35.83 26.84
CA THR A 47 63.29 35.11 25.61
C THR A 47 61.80 35.20 25.38
N VAL A 48 61.40 35.39 24.13
CA VAL A 48 60.01 35.24 23.71
C VAL A 48 59.96 34.01 22.83
N GLU A 49 59.22 33.01 23.28
CA GLU A 49 59.03 31.76 22.56
C GLU A 49 57.64 31.76 21.93
N ILE A 50 57.58 31.34 20.66
CA ILE A 50 56.34 31.27 19.91
C ILE A 50 56.18 29.84 19.45
N SER A 51 55.01 29.26 19.71
CA SER A 51 54.72 27.89 19.33
C SER A 51 54.78 27.73 17.80
N PRO A 52 55.13 26.53 17.27
CA PRO A 52 55.21 26.30 15.83
C PRO A 52 53.90 26.59 15.07
N ASP A 53 52.75 26.35 15.71
CA ASP A 53 51.41 26.67 15.20
C ASP A 53 51.05 28.16 15.26
N ARG A 54 51.94 29.00 15.84
CA ARG A 54 51.78 30.44 16.07
C ARG A 54 50.55 30.82 16.90
N LEU A 55 49.99 29.88 17.66
CA LEU A 55 48.82 30.10 18.51
C LEU A 55 49.19 30.58 19.92
N LYS A 56 50.42 30.35 20.37
CA LYS A 56 50.85 30.72 21.73
C LYS A 56 52.16 31.47 21.68
N ALA A 57 52.22 32.57 22.41
CA ALA A 57 53.46 33.29 22.69
C ALA A 57 53.69 33.32 24.19
N SER A 58 54.89 32.96 24.62
CA SER A 58 55.28 32.95 26.02
C SER A 58 56.59 33.68 26.26
N LEU A 59 56.73 34.23 27.45
CA LEU A 59 57.90 34.96 27.93
C LEU A 59 58.68 34.10 28.91
N GLY A 60 59.97 33.93 28.63
CA GLY A 60 60.98 33.45 29.56
C GLY A 60 61.78 34.63 30.09
N ILE A 61 61.88 34.76 31.41
CA ILE A 61 62.76 35.72 32.06
C ILE A 61 63.65 34.98 33.04
N ILE A 62 64.95 35.16 32.92
CA ILE A 62 65.97 34.61 33.80
C ILE A 62 66.74 35.79 34.39
N LYS A 63 66.81 35.89 35.71
CA LYS A 63 67.55 36.97 36.38
C LYS A 63 69.06 36.75 36.25
N GLY A 64 69.78 37.87 36.11
CA GLY A 64 71.23 37.90 36.17
C GLY A 64 71.72 37.66 37.61
N ARG A 65 72.90 37.05 37.74
CA ARG A 65 73.55 36.73 39.01
C ARG A 65 75.07 36.96 38.91
N GLY A 66 75.73 37.09 40.07
CA GLY A 66 77.16 37.43 40.13
C GLY A 66 77.44 38.85 39.62
N LYS A 67 78.46 38.98 38.79
CA LYS A 67 78.84 40.21 38.06
C LYS A 67 78.13 40.34 36.71
N GLY A 68 77.23 39.41 36.37
CA GLY A 68 76.42 39.49 35.16
C GLY A 68 75.50 40.72 35.18
N LYS A 69 75.06 41.15 34.00
CA LYS A 69 74.12 42.27 33.85
C LYS A 69 72.79 41.93 34.54
N PRO A 70 72.30 42.80 35.44
CA PRO A 70 71.02 42.58 36.12
C PRO A 70 69.85 42.70 35.13
N LEU A 71 68.69 42.14 35.51
CA LEU A 71 67.47 42.30 34.73
C LEU A 71 67.06 43.78 34.71
N ASP A 72 67.01 44.36 33.52
CA ASP A 72 66.51 45.70 33.25
C ASP A 72 65.12 45.57 32.64
N LEU A 73 64.16 46.33 33.16
CA LEU A 73 62.78 46.37 32.66
C LEU A 73 62.73 46.79 31.19
N ALA A 74 63.71 47.58 30.72
CA ALA A 74 63.84 47.91 29.31
C ALA A 74 64.10 46.67 28.43
N MET A 75 64.82 45.65 28.94
CA MET A 75 65.08 44.40 28.19
C MET A 75 63.79 43.65 27.87
N VAL A 76 62.83 43.62 28.79
CA VAL A 76 61.52 42.99 28.55
C VAL A 76 60.76 43.75 27.46
N SER A 77 60.78 45.09 27.50
CA SER A 77 60.11 45.89 26.48
C SER A 77 60.75 45.75 25.09
N THR A 78 62.08 45.66 25.01
CA THR A 78 62.83 45.45 23.77
C THR A 78 62.57 44.08 23.18
N ALA A 79 62.57 43.03 24.02
CA ALA A 79 62.24 41.67 23.61
C ALA A 79 60.81 41.59 23.04
N LEU A 80 59.82 42.18 23.71
CA LEU A 80 58.43 42.19 23.23
C LEU A 80 58.26 42.98 21.92
N SER A 81 58.91 44.13 21.81
CA SER A 81 58.81 45.01 20.63
C SER A 81 59.37 44.35 19.37
N GLY A 82 60.36 43.47 19.52
CA GLY A 82 60.94 42.70 18.42
C GLY A 82 59.95 41.74 17.73
N HIS A 83 58.92 41.27 18.44
CA HIS A 83 58.00 40.25 17.94
C HIS A 83 56.64 40.79 17.45
N ARG A 84 56.31 42.09 17.64
CA ARG A 84 55.05 42.71 17.15
C ARG A 84 53.77 41.91 17.47
N LEU A 85 53.71 41.27 18.64
CA LEU A 85 52.59 40.45 19.07
C LEU A 85 51.33 41.30 19.28
N LYS A 86 50.16 40.78 18.90
CA LYS A 86 48.85 41.41 19.15
C LYS A 86 48.14 40.74 20.33
N GLY A 87 47.35 41.53 21.07
CA GLY A 87 46.56 41.01 22.20
C GLY A 87 47.33 40.82 23.51
N VAL A 88 48.59 41.26 23.59
CA VAL A 88 49.37 41.24 24.83
C VAL A 88 48.76 42.21 25.84
N LYS A 89 48.42 41.72 27.03
CA LYS A 89 47.90 42.53 28.14
C LYS A 89 49.03 43.27 28.83
N VAL A 90 49.49 44.37 28.23
CA VAL A 90 50.69 45.11 28.64
C VAL A 90 50.65 45.54 30.11
N ASP A 91 49.50 46.00 30.63
CA ASP A 91 49.40 46.46 32.02
C ASP A 91 49.56 45.32 33.03
N LYS A 92 48.94 44.17 32.75
CA LYS A 92 49.08 42.96 33.58
C LYS A 92 50.51 42.42 33.52
N LEU A 93 51.08 42.35 32.31
CA LEU A 93 52.45 41.89 32.11
C LEU A 93 53.45 42.78 32.87
N LYS A 94 53.30 44.10 32.82
CA LYS A 94 54.15 45.03 33.58
C LYS A 94 54.04 44.78 35.08
N ALA A 95 52.83 44.62 35.61
CA ALA A 95 52.61 44.34 37.03
C ALA A 95 53.26 43.01 37.45
N ASP A 96 53.07 41.95 36.67
CA ASP A 96 53.58 40.61 36.96
C ASP A 96 55.12 40.56 36.85
N VAL A 97 55.70 41.25 35.86
CA VAL A 97 57.17 41.37 35.70
C VAL A 97 57.79 42.19 36.84
N ILE A 98 57.14 43.27 37.30
CA ILE A 98 57.61 44.04 38.46
C ILE A 98 57.51 43.20 39.74
N ALA A 99 56.45 42.42 39.91
CA ALA A 99 56.29 41.50 41.03
C ALA A 99 57.38 40.42 41.01
N PHE A 100 57.65 39.80 39.85
CA PHE A 100 58.75 38.85 39.67
C PHE A 100 60.10 39.50 39.94
N TYR A 101 60.34 40.72 39.43
CA TYR A 101 61.58 41.47 39.66
C TYR A 101 61.87 41.67 41.16
N LYS A 102 60.85 42.04 41.94
CA LYS A 102 60.94 42.22 43.40
C LYS A 102 60.90 40.89 44.19
N GLY A 103 60.49 39.80 43.55
CA GLY A 103 60.37 38.48 44.15
C GLY A 103 61.70 37.75 44.32
N LYS A 104 61.66 36.62 45.04
CA LYS A 104 62.83 35.77 45.31
C LYS A 104 63.14 34.78 44.18
N GLU A 105 62.21 34.57 43.26
CA GLU A 105 62.37 33.63 42.14
C GLU A 105 63.46 34.11 41.17
N ALA A 106 64.29 33.17 40.70
CA ALA A 106 65.36 33.45 39.76
C ALA A 106 64.89 33.38 38.29
N GLU A 107 63.83 32.63 38.01
CA GLU A 107 63.38 32.29 36.65
C GLU A 107 61.84 32.33 36.57
N LEU A 108 61.33 32.94 35.52
CA LEU A 108 59.93 32.97 35.12
C LEU A 108 59.85 32.35 33.73
N LEU A 109 59.47 31.08 33.65
CA LEU A 109 59.42 30.34 32.39
C LEU A 109 57.97 30.23 31.89
N GLN A 110 57.80 30.22 30.57
CA GLN A 110 56.51 30.00 29.89
C GLN A 110 55.38 30.96 30.30
N TYR A 111 55.70 32.20 30.71
CA TYR A 111 54.66 33.18 31.06
C TYR A 111 53.80 33.52 29.83
N PRO A 112 52.48 33.31 29.83
CA PRO A 112 51.65 33.50 28.65
C PRO A 112 51.52 34.99 28.28
N LEU A 113 52.04 35.39 27.12
CA LEU A 113 51.94 36.76 26.61
C LEU A 113 50.61 37.03 25.92
N THR A 114 50.26 36.15 24.99
CA THR A 114 49.03 36.21 24.20
C THR A 114 48.75 34.84 23.61
N THR A 115 47.47 34.57 23.33
CA THR A 115 47.01 33.35 22.70
C THR A 115 46.14 33.72 21.51
N GLY A 116 46.47 33.16 20.35
CA GLY A 116 45.64 33.20 19.16
C GLY A 116 44.32 32.46 19.36
N LYS A 117 43.40 32.65 18.40
CA LYS A 117 42.15 31.90 18.31
C LYS A 117 42.36 30.74 17.34
N GLU A 118 42.14 29.51 17.79
CA GLU A 118 42.23 28.33 16.93
C GLU A 118 41.18 28.37 15.80
N PRO A 119 41.53 27.90 14.58
CA PRO A 119 40.55 27.72 13.52
C PRO A 119 39.59 26.60 13.90
N VAL A 120 38.30 26.79 13.64
CA VAL A 120 37.26 25.77 13.90
C VAL A 120 36.84 25.16 12.57
N LYS A 121 36.97 23.85 12.44
CA LYS A 121 36.52 23.11 11.25
C LYS A 121 35.01 23.32 11.03
N GLY A 122 34.60 23.42 9.77
CA GLY A 122 33.19 23.38 9.42
C GLY A 122 32.52 22.08 9.86
N LYS A 123 31.20 22.11 10.04
CA LYS A 123 30.42 20.89 10.34
C LYS A 123 30.50 19.91 9.17
N ASP A 124 30.78 18.65 9.47
CA ASP A 124 30.75 17.57 8.48
C ASP A 124 29.36 17.42 7.89
N ARG A 125 29.30 17.09 6.60
CA ARG A 125 28.03 16.90 5.91
C ARG A 125 27.42 15.58 6.32
N SER A 126 26.09 15.56 6.49
CA SER A 126 25.32 14.35 6.79
C SER A 126 24.47 13.91 5.61
N ILE A 127 24.15 12.61 5.56
CA ILE A 127 23.24 12.04 4.57
C ILE A 127 21.80 12.10 5.10
N MET A 128 20.89 12.68 4.32
CA MET A 128 19.46 12.70 4.59
C MET A 128 18.76 11.85 3.56
N PHE A 129 18.10 10.77 3.98
CA PHE A 129 17.38 9.88 3.05
C PHE A 129 15.97 10.40 2.77
N GLY A 130 15.61 10.49 1.49
CA GLY A 130 14.31 10.96 1.00
C GLY A 130 13.29 9.83 0.77
N VAL A 131 13.66 8.58 1.04
CA VAL A 131 12.83 7.38 0.80
C VAL A 131 12.21 6.85 2.07
N ALA A 132 11.04 6.23 1.92
CA ALA A 132 10.38 5.49 2.99
C ALA A 132 11.00 4.10 3.11
N PHE A 133 11.67 3.82 4.23
CA PHE A 133 12.21 2.50 4.51
C PHE A 133 11.13 1.56 5.02
N LEU A 134 11.23 0.30 4.60
CA LEU A 134 10.36 -0.76 5.05
C LEU A 134 10.62 -1.07 6.54
N PRO A 135 9.61 -1.55 7.28
CA PRO A 135 9.82 -2.13 8.61
C PRO A 135 10.86 -3.24 8.55
N GLU A 136 11.69 -3.38 9.60
CA GLU A 136 12.82 -4.31 9.61
C GLU A 136 12.44 -5.76 9.24
N ALA A 137 11.31 -6.25 9.74
CA ALA A 137 10.81 -7.60 9.44
C ALA A 137 10.48 -7.78 7.95
N GLN A 138 9.81 -6.81 7.33
CA GLN A 138 9.49 -6.84 5.91
C GLN A 138 10.75 -6.69 5.06
N GLY A 139 11.65 -5.77 5.45
CA GLY A 139 12.94 -5.58 4.77
C GLY A 139 13.77 -6.86 4.71
N LYS A 140 13.84 -7.60 5.82
CA LYS A 140 14.50 -8.92 5.88
C LYS A 140 13.87 -9.94 4.94
N GLU A 141 12.54 -9.97 4.82
CA GLU A 141 11.84 -10.87 3.89
C GLU A 141 12.25 -10.57 2.43
N TYR A 142 12.25 -9.30 2.02
CA TYR A 142 12.71 -8.90 0.68
C TYR A 142 14.16 -9.29 0.42
N VAL A 143 15.04 -9.09 1.42
CA VAL A 143 16.44 -9.49 1.34
C VAL A 143 16.57 -11.00 1.16
N SER A 144 15.86 -11.81 1.95
CA SER A 144 15.90 -13.28 1.82
C SER A 144 15.37 -13.77 0.47
N ILE A 145 14.33 -13.13 -0.07
CA ILE A 145 13.82 -13.44 -1.42
C ILE A 145 14.89 -13.11 -2.47
N ALA A 146 15.52 -11.94 -2.38
CA ALA A 146 16.58 -11.52 -3.29
C ALA A 146 17.82 -12.44 -3.21
N GLU A 147 18.18 -12.90 -2.01
CA GLU A 147 19.28 -13.85 -1.78
C GLU A 147 19.01 -15.24 -2.39
N ALA A 148 17.77 -15.72 -2.32
CA ALA A 148 17.36 -17.01 -2.89
C ALA A 148 17.18 -16.97 -4.42
N ALA A 149 17.17 -15.78 -5.03
CA ALA A 149 16.90 -15.63 -6.45
C ALA A 149 18.07 -16.15 -7.31
N PRO A 150 17.83 -17.08 -8.26
CA PRO A 150 18.89 -17.65 -9.11
C PRO A 150 19.66 -16.61 -9.95
N ALA A 151 19.05 -15.47 -10.23
CA ALA A 151 19.63 -14.39 -11.02
C ALA A 151 20.51 -13.43 -10.21
N LEU A 152 20.63 -13.60 -8.89
CA LEU A 152 21.34 -12.67 -8.00
C LEU A 152 22.77 -12.40 -8.46
N SER A 153 23.56 -13.44 -8.75
CA SER A 153 24.96 -13.32 -9.15
C SER A 153 25.18 -12.54 -10.45
N ARG A 154 24.13 -12.39 -11.27
CA ARG A 154 24.17 -11.60 -12.52
C ARG A 154 23.88 -10.11 -12.28
N VAL A 155 23.15 -9.78 -11.22
CA VAL A 155 22.69 -8.41 -10.95
C VAL A 155 23.40 -7.75 -9.76
N ALA A 156 23.92 -8.53 -8.82
CA ALA A 156 24.70 -8.07 -7.68
C ALA A 156 26.14 -8.57 -7.84
N ARG A 157 27.06 -7.65 -8.14
CA ARG A 157 28.51 -7.88 -8.14
C ARG A 157 29.04 -7.61 -6.73
N ASP A 158 30.30 -7.97 -6.43
CA ASP A 158 30.97 -7.59 -5.18
C ASP A 158 30.16 -7.94 -3.90
N LEU A 159 29.51 -9.11 -3.90
CA LEU A 159 28.72 -9.64 -2.78
C LEU A 159 29.57 -9.96 -1.55
N ASP A 160 30.87 -10.19 -1.76
CA ASP A 160 31.88 -10.34 -0.72
C ASP A 160 32.19 -9.02 -0.02
N GLU A 161 32.08 -7.89 -0.72
CA GLU A 161 32.31 -6.56 -0.14
C GLU A 161 31.06 -6.00 0.56
N PHE A 162 29.87 -6.25 0.01
CA PHE A 162 28.59 -5.87 0.62
C PHE A 162 27.55 -6.99 0.53
N PRO A 163 27.57 -7.95 1.48
CA PRO A 163 26.56 -9.00 1.57
C PRO A 163 25.15 -8.41 1.77
N LEU A 164 24.15 -9.00 1.12
CA LEU A 164 22.75 -8.55 1.21
C LEU A 164 22.23 -8.59 2.66
N ALA A 165 22.57 -9.64 3.41
CA ALA A 165 22.24 -9.77 4.83
C ALA A 165 22.81 -8.66 5.75
N GLU A 166 23.82 -7.90 5.32
CA GLU A 166 24.36 -6.76 6.08
C GLU A 166 23.46 -5.52 5.97
N ALA A 167 22.52 -5.50 5.02
CA ALA A 167 21.60 -4.39 4.81
C ALA A 167 20.77 -4.11 6.08
N ALA A 168 21.02 -2.96 6.71
CA ALA A 168 20.29 -2.50 7.87
C ALA A 168 18.95 -1.84 7.51
N ARG A 169 18.89 -1.22 6.33
CA ARG A 169 17.69 -0.51 5.85
C ARG A 169 17.40 -0.88 4.41
N VAL A 170 16.12 -1.10 4.14
CA VAL A 170 15.62 -1.58 2.85
C VAL A 170 14.47 -0.69 2.39
N ALA A 171 14.45 -0.32 1.11
CA ALA A 171 13.36 0.46 0.52
C ALA A 171 13.09 0.04 -0.93
N LEU A 172 11.84 0.15 -1.37
CA LEU A 172 11.49 0.04 -2.79
C LEU A 172 11.63 1.41 -3.44
N VAL A 173 12.34 1.48 -4.56
CA VAL A 173 12.67 2.73 -5.25
C VAL A 173 12.40 2.63 -6.74
N LYS A 174 12.17 3.78 -7.37
CA LYS A 174 11.97 3.91 -8.82
C LYS A 174 13.19 4.55 -9.48
N LYS A 175 13.43 4.18 -10.74
CA LYS A 175 14.42 4.82 -11.59
C LYS A 175 14.21 6.34 -11.63
N GLY A 176 15.31 7.08 -11.43
CA GLY A 176 15.32 8.54 -11.36
C GLY A 176 14.89 9.13 -10.00
N GLN A 177 14.58 8.29 -9.01
CA GLN A 177 14.24 8.77 -7.67
C GLN A 177 15.50 9.19 -6.91
N GLU A 178 15.48 10.38 -6.31
CA GLU A 178 16.49 10.81 -5.35
C GLU A 178 16.31 10.04 -4.04
N VAL A 179 17.27 9.18 -3.69
CA VAL A 179 17.20 8.36 -2.47
C VAL A 179 17.77 9.06 -1.25
N ALA A 180 18.75 9.94 -1.48
CA ALA A 180 19.38 10.70 -0.42
C ALA A 180 19.95 12.03 -0.92
N ARG A 181 20.09 12.96 0.01
CA ARG A 181 20.69 14.27 -0.17
C ARG A 181 21.69 14.55 0.93
N PHE A 182 22.84 15.10 0.56
CA PHE A 182 23.87 15.53 1.51
C PHE A 182 23.55 16.95 2.01
N SER A 183 23.71 17.18 3.31
CA SER A 183 23.53 18.52 3.87
C SER A 183 24.48 19.53 3.20
N PRO A 184 24.14 20.83 3.11
CA PRO A 184 25.03 21.82 2.52
C PRO A 184 26.40 21.86 3.21
N PRO A 185 27.50 22.10 2.47
CA PRO A 185 28.82 22.21 3.07
C PRO A 185 28.90 23.39 4.05
N SER A 186 29.47 23.16 5.24
CA SER A 186 29.71 24.23 6.22
C SER A 186 31.14 24.76 6.08
N PRO A 187 31.36 26.06 5.83
CA PRO A 187 32.70 26.63 5.90
C PRO A 187 33.22 26.57 7.35
N GLY A 188 34.53 26.41 7.50
CA GLY A 188 35.18 26.56 8.81
C GLY A 188 35.28 28.02 9.23
N GLN A 189 35.43 28.27 10.53
CA GLN A 189 35.71 29.60 11.06
C GLN A 189 37.21 29.80 11.19
N ALA A 190 37.75 30.75 10.42
CA ALA A 190 39.18 31.08 10.46
C ALA A 190 39.63 31.46 11.88
N GLY A 191 40.79 30.94 12.25
CA GLY A 191 41.51 31.31 13.46
C GLY A 191 42.30 32.60 13.28
N VAL A 192 42.94 33.05 14.34
CA VAL A 192 43.82 34.23 14.33
C VAL A 192 45.08 33.88 15.12
N ASP A 193 46.25 34.04 14.51
CA ASP A 193 47.53 33.80 15.18
C ASP A 193 47.90 34.93 16.16
N VAL A 194 48.99 34.76 16.91
CA VAL A 194 49.49 35.77 17.88
C VAL A 194 49.93 37.09 17.24
N TYR A 195 50.06 37.17 15.92
CA TYR A 195 50.38 38.38 15.16
C TYR A 195 49.13 39.07 14.57
N GLY A 196 47.98 38.42 14.67
CA GLY A 196 46.72 38.86 14.08
C GLY A 196 46.53 38.49 12.62
N ALA A 197 47.31 37.53 12.08
CA ALA A 197 47.08 36.96 10.77
C ALA A 197 46.01 35.86 10.84
N SER A 198 45.20 35.77 9.78
CA SER A 198 44.12 34.78 9.68
C SER A 198 44.69 33.38 9.43
N ILE A 199 44.26 32.41 10.24
CA ILE A 199 44.57 30.99 10.03
C ILE A 199 43.37 30.35 9.31
N PRO A 200 43.52 29.86 8.06
CA PRO A 200 42.42 29.27 7.33
C PRO A 200 41.88 28.04 8.06
N ALA A 201 40.57 27.89 8.10
CA ALA A 201 39.92 26.71 8.68
C ALA A 201 39.53 25.73 7.58
N ALA A 202 39.67 24.44 7.87
CA ALA A 202 39.21 23.39 6.98
C ALA A 202 37.67 23.36 6.91
N GLN A 203 37.15 23.01 5.75
CA GLN A 203 35.73 22.72 5.56
C GLN A 203 35.35 21.41 6.26
N GLY A 204 34.06 21.24 6.56
CA GLY A 204 33.54 19.94 6.97
C GLY A 204 33.78 18.87 5.89
N ASN A 205 33.98 17.62 6.30
CA ASN A 205 34.17 16.51 5.38
C ASN A 205 32.83 16.11 4.73
N ASP A 206 32.91 15.58 3.50
CA ASP A 206 31.80 14.86 2.89
C ASP A 206 31.58 13.50 3.59
N PRO A 207 30.35 12.98 3.62
CA PRO A 207 30.08 11.65 4.15
C PRO A 207 30.79 10.58 3.32
N ALA A 208 31.40 9.61 3.99
CA ALA A 208 32.01 8.47 3.32
C ALA A 208 30.90 7.53 2.80
N VAL A 209 30.70 7.48 1.48
CA VAL A 209 29.74 6.60 0.84
C VAL A 209 30.43 5.72 -0.18
N LYS A 210 30.15 4.42 -0.14
CA LYS A 210 30.49 3.47 -1.19
C LYS A 210 29.21 2.98 -1.83
N VAL A 211 29.05 3.29 -3.11
CA VAL A 211 27.92 2.84 -3.91
C VAL A 211 28.32 1.66 -4.77
N PHE A 212 27.38 0.74 -4.95
CA PHE A 212 27.52 -0.40 -5.85
C PHE A 212 26.57 -0.22 -7.04
N GLU A 213 25.67 -1.17 -7.30
CA GLU A 213 24.85 -1.19 -8.51
C GLU A 213 23.71 -0.16 -8.49
N ASN A 214 23.44 0.36 -9.68
CA ASN A 214 22.26 1.15 -10.03
C ASN A 214 22.04 2.39 -9.17
N LEU A 215 23.12 2.97 -8.65
CA LEU A 215 23.14 4.21 -7.89
C LEU A 215 24.12 5.20 -8.51
N LYS A 216 23.62 6.41 -8.77
CA LYS A 216 24.42 7.53 -9.22
C LYS A 216 24.61 8.52 -8.08
N VAL A 217 25.87 8.83 -7.75
CA VAL A 217 26.22 9.83 -6.73
C VAL A 217 26.66 11.12 -7.42
N SER A 218 26.05 12.23 -7.00
CA SER A 218 26.45 13.58 -7.35
C SER A 218 27.10 14.29 -6.16
N GLN A 219 27.47 15.56 -6.31
CA GLN A 219 28.06 16.36 -5.22
C GLN A 219 27.09 16.55 -4.04
N ASP A 220 25.79 16.48 -4.28
CA ASP A 220 24.76 16.82 -3.30
C ASP A 220 23.72 15.73 -3.07
N SER A 221 23.65 14.70 -3.91
CA SER A 221 22.59 13.70 -3.83
C SER A 221 22.98 12.33 -4.39
N MET A 222 22.15 11.34 -4.08
CA MET A 222 22.19 10.00 -4.65
C MET A 222 20.86 9.71 -5.36
N GLU A 223 20.93 9.20 -6.58
CA GLU A 223 19.79 8.94 -7.46
C GLU A 223 19.79 7.49 -7.96
N CYS A 224 18.61 6.89 -8.08
CA CYS A 224 18.42 5.55 -8.64
C CYS A 224 18.62 5.54 -10.16
N GLU A 225 19.41 4.61 -10.68
CA GLU A 225 19.54 4.38 -12.13
C GLU A 225 18.55 3.32 -12.65
N ASP A 226 17.97 2.51 -11.75
CA ASP A 226 17.01 1.45 -12.07
C ASP A 226 15.90 1.33 -11.01
N ASP A 227 14.79 0.68 -11.38
CA ASP A 227 13.72 0.30 -10.46
C ASP A 227 14.18 -0.87 -9.59
N GLY A 228 13.99 -0.81 -8.26
CA GLY A 228 14.39 -1.93 -7.44
C GLY A 228 14.38 -1.77 -5.93
N LEU A 229 15.18 -2.64 -5.30
CA LEU A 229 15.35 -2.75 -3.87
C LEU A 229 16.63 -2.03 -3.46
N LEU A 230 16.50 -0.88 -2.79
CA LEU A 230 17.60 -0.13 -2.19
C LEU A 230 17.98 -0.80 -0.87
N LEU A 231 19.25 -1.16 -0.75
CA LEU A 231 19.86 -1.71 0.46
C LEU A 231 20.91 -0.73 0.99
N ILE A 232 20.85 -0.45 2.29
CA ILE A 232 21.79 0.44 2.97
C ILE A 232 22.35 -0.24 4.21
N ALA A 233 23.67 -0.18 4.36
CA ALA A 233 24.38 -0.58 5.56
C ALA A 233 25.37 0.50 6.00
N GLU A 234 25.83 0.42 7.24
CA GLU A 234 26.90 1.26 7.78
C GLU A 234 28.02 0.36 8.28
N ARG A 235 29.23 0.57 7.78
CA ARG A 235 30.42 -0.19 8.15
C ARG A 235 31.58 0.76 8.40
N GLU A 236 32.13 0.75 9.61
CA GLU A 236 33.29 1.57 10.00
C GLU A 236 33.15 3.08 9.69
N GLY A 237 31.92 3.61 9.78
CA GLY A 237 31.63 5.02 9.47
C GLY A 237 31.47 5.34 7.98
N GLN A 238 31.49 4.32 7.11
CA GLN A 238 31.15 4.40 5.70
C GLN A 238 29.74 3.85 5.45
N THR A 239 28.93 4.58 4.69
CA THR A 239 27.63 4.10 4.22
C THR A 239 27.83 3.26 2.97
N LEU A 240 27.37 2.02 2.98
CA LEU A 240 27.30 1.13 1.83
C LEU A 240 25.89 1.21 1.25
N ALA A 241 25.75 1.43 -0.05
CA ALA A 241 24.43 1.49 -0.69
C ALA A 241 24.43 0.79 -2.05
N ARG A 242 23.39 0.00 -2.31
CA ARG A 242 23.17 -0.66 -3.61
C ARG A 242 21.71 -0.74 -3.95
N ILE A 243 21.39 -0.75 -5.25
CA ILE A 243 20.04 -1.01 -5.74
C ILE A 243 20.07 -2.28 -6.58
N LEU A 244 19.31 -3.28 -6.14
CA LEU A 244 19.10 -4.51 -6.90
C LEU A 244 17.82 -4.38 -7.72
N PRO A 245 17.84 -4.65 -9.04
CA PRO A 245 16.64 -4.64 -9.86
C PRO A 245 15.57 -5.54 -9.23
N TYR A 246 14.40 -5.00 -8.93
CA TYR A 246 13.35 -5.72 -8.20
C TYR A 246 11.97 -5.14 -8.49
N ARG A 247 11.06 -5.97 -9.01
CA ARG A 247 9.63 -5.69 -9.07
C ARG A 247 8.87 -7.00 -9.13
N ASP A 248 7.96 -7.22 -8.20
CA ASP A 248 7.10 -8.40 -8.25
C ASP A 248 6.16 -8.34 -9.46
N ALA A 249 5.89 -9.52 -10.01
CA ALA A 249 4.79 -9.70 -10.93
C ALA A 249 3.46 -9.42 -10.23
N ARG A 250 2.50 -8.88 -10.98
CA ARG A 250 1.16 -8.57 -10.47
C ARG A 250 0.11 -9.33 -11.26
N ILE A 251 -0.82 -9.94 -10.54
CA ILE A 251 -1.98 -10.63 -11.09
C ILE A 251 -3.21 -9.95 -10.51
N SER A 252 -4.00 -9.32 -11.36
CA SER A 252 -5.29 -8.76 -10.97
C SER A 252 -6.40 -9.59 -11.62
N VAL A 253 -7.39 -9.97 -10.83
CA VAL A 253 -8.54 -10.77 -11.30
C VAL A 253 -9.77 -9.87 -11.25
N THR A 254 -10.54 -9.87 -12.32
CA THR A 254 -11.83 -9.19 -12.41
C THR A 254 -12.90 -10.22 -12.71
N VAL A 255 -13.90 -10.33 -11.84
CA VAL A 255 -15.10 -11.15 -12.07
C VAL A 255 -16.17 -10.23 -12.68
N ALA A 256 -16.84 -10.71 -13.73
CA ALA A 256 -17.92 -9.97 -14.37
C ALA A 256 -19.11 -9.79 -13.42
N GLU A 257 -19.94 -8.76 -13.66
CA GLU A 257 -21.11 -8.46 -12.81
C GLU A 257 -22.12 -9.61 -12.73
N ASP A 258 -22.21 -10.42 -13.79
CA ASP A 258 -23.07 -11.59 -13.87
C ASP A 258 -22.48 -12.85 -13.21
N ALA A 259 -21.25 -12.76 -12.68
CA ALA A 259 -20.46 -13.88 -12.16
C ALA A 259 -20.25 -15.04 -13.15
N MET A 260 -20.53 -14.87 -14.44
CA MET A 260 -20.42 -15.92 -15.46
C MET A 260 -19.03 -15.99 -16.09
N SER A 261 -18.17 -14.99 -15.85
CA SER A 261 -16.81 -14.99 -16.36
C SER A 261 -15.83 -14.31 -15.40
N ALA A 262 -14.57 -14.75 -15.45
CA ALA A 262 -13.47 -14.07 -14.80
C ALA A 262 -12.32 -13.84 -15.78
N SER A 263 -11.73 -12.66 -15.69
CA SER A 263 -10.62 -12.22 -16.52
C SER A 263 -9.42 -11.84 -15.67
N VAL A 264 -8.22 -11.95 -16.25
CA VAL A 264 -6.96 -11.59 -15.58
C VAL A 264 -6.22 -10.50 -16.33
N ASP A 265 -5.62 -9.59 -15.56
CA ASP A 265 -4.58 -8.66 -15.99
C ASP A 265 -3.25 -9.13 -15.38
N LEU A 266 -2.22 -9.30 -16.23
CA LEU A 266 -0.93 -9.83 -15.83
C LEU A 266 0.18 -8.82 -16.11
N GLU A 267 0.89 -8.41 -15.06
CA GLU A 267 2.10 -7.60 -15.17
C GLU A 267 3.32 -8.45 -14.84
N ARG A 268 4.30 -8.48 -15.75
CA ARG A 268 5.54 -9.21 -15.51
C ARG A 268 6.38 -8.59 -14.40
N GLY A 269 7.02 -9.46 -13.63
CA GLY A 269 8.08 -9.09 -12.71
C GLY A 269 9.31 -8.55 -13.45
N TYR A 270 10.21 -7.96 -12.67
CA TYR A 270 11.50 -7.43 -13.13
C TYR A 270 12.60 -7.73 -12.10
N GLY A 271 13.79 -8.06 -12.59
CA GLY A 271 14.95 -8.32 -11.75
C GLY A 271 14.78 -9.53 -10.84
N LEU A 272 14.90 -9.31 -9.53
CA LEU A 272 14.81 -10.33 -8.47
C LEU A 272 13.41 -10.46 -7.84
N GLY A 273 12.41 -9.79 -8.42
CA GLY A 273 11.02 -9.94 -7.98
C GLY A 273 10.43 -11.32 -8.29
N ARG A 274 9.30 -11.63 -7.67
CA ARG A 274 8.55 -12.87 -7.92
C ARG A 274 8.02 -12.89 -9.35
N ASP A 275 8.24 -14.01 -10.04
CA ASP A 275 7.73 -14.24 -11.38
C ASP A 275 6.25 -14.66 -11.40
N LEU A 276 5.60 -14.45 -12.54
CA LEU A 276 4.27 -14.99 -12.81
C LEU A 276 4.34 -16.52 -12.82
N THR A 277 3.67 -17.22 -11.90
CA THR A 277 3.57 -18.70 -11.90
C THR A 277 2.13 -19.16 -11.98
N LEU A 278 1.91 -20.39 -12.48
CA LEU A 278 0.57 -21.00 -12.50
C LEU A 278 -0.03 -21.04 -11.10
N GLU A 279 0.77 -21.41 -10.10
CA GLU A 279 0.37 -21.45 -8.69
C GLU A 279 -0.07 -20.07 -8.18
N SER A 280 0.73 -19.02 -8.43
CA SER A 280 0.36 -17.65 -8.04
C SER A 280 -0.94 -17.18 -8.71
N ALA A 281 -1.17 -17.58 -9.97
CA ALA A 281 -2.37 -17.22 -10.71
C ALA A 281 -3.61 -17.97 -10.21
N GLN A 282 -3.47 -19.26 -9.88
CA GLN A 282 -4.54 -20.06 -9.27
C GLN A 282 -4.90 -19.54 -7.88
N GLU A 283 -3.91 -19.18 -7.08
CA GLU A 283 -4.15 -18.58 -5.76
C GLU A 283 -4.84 -17.22 -5.88
N ALA A 284 -4.43 -16.36 -6.82
CA ALA A 284 -5.10 -15.09 -7.09
C ALA A 284 -6.56 -15.26 -7.53
N LEU A 285 -6.85 -16.24 -8.41
CA LEU A 285 -8.21 -16.60 -8.82
C LEU A 285 -9.05 -17.06 -7.63
N LYS A 286 -8.50 -17.94 -6.80
CA LYS A 286 -9.17 -18.47 -5.61
C LYS A 286 -9.45 -17.38 -4.57
N GLN A 287 -8.50 -16.48 -4.32
CA GLN A 287 -8.68 -15.33 -3.43
C GLN A 287 -9.77 -14.37 -3.92
N SER A 288 -9.97 -14.32 -5.23
CA SER A 288 -11.04 -13.54 -5.87
C SER A 288 -12.38 -14.28 -5.94
N GLY A 289 -12.47 -15.48 -5.34
CA GLY A 289 -13.68 -16.29 -5.27
C GLY A 289 -13.94 -17.15 -6.50
N VAL A 290 -13.04 -17.19 -7.49
CA VAL A 290 -13.20 -18.03 -8.69
C VAL A 290 -12.83 -19.48 -8.34
N VAL A 291 -13.84 -20.35 -8.29
CA VAL A 291 -13.70 -21.75 -7.85
C VAL A 291 -14.01 -22.76 -8.95
N ALA A 292 -14.76 -22.34 -9.97
CA ALA A 292 -15.24 -23.21 -11.05
C ALA A 292 -14.96 -22.60 -12.44
N GLY A 293 -14.91 -23.46 -13.45
CA GLY A 293 -14.84 -23.01 -14.84
C GLY A 293 -13.50 -22.44 -15.30
N ILE A 294 -12.41 -22.65 -14.55
CA ILE A 294 -11.06 -22.16 -14.90
C ILE A 294 -10.52 -22.95 -16.10
N ASP A 295 -10.24 -22.25 -17.19
CA ASP A 295 -9.53 -22.80 -18.34
C ASP A 295 -8.01 -22.71 -18.10
N VAL A 296 -7.44 -23.82 -17.66
CA VAL A 296 -6.01 -23.93 -17.36
C VAL A 296 -5.13 -23.70 -18.60
N LYS A 297 -5.62 -24.01 -19.81
CA LYS A 297 -4.84 -23.81 -21.04
C LYS A 297 -4.76 -22.34 -21.38
N GLU A 298 -5.90 -21.64 -21.31
CA GLU A 298 -5.97 -20.19 -21.52
C GLU A 298 -5.14 -19.44 -20.47
N LEU A 299 -5.23 -19.85 -19.20
CA LEU A 299 -4.42 -19.28 -18.13
C LEU A 299 -2.92 -19.49 -18.37
N ALA A 300 -2.51 -20.70 -18.77
CA ALA A 300 -1.11 -21.00 -19.08
C ALA A 300 -0.61 -20.19 -20.29
N SER A 301 -1.44 -20.03 -21.33
CA SER A 301 -1.12 -19.20 -22.49
C SER A 301 -0.95 -17.73 -22.11
N ALA A 302 -1.87 -17.19 -21.29
CA ALA A 302 -1.81 -15.82 -20.80
C ALA A 302 -0.53 -15.57 -19.98
N LEU A 303 -0.15 -16.50 -19.11
CA LEU A 303 1.08 -16.41 -18.32
C LEU A 303 2.34 -16.47 -19.22
N ALA A 304 2.34 -17.32 -20.25
CA ALA A 304 3.46 -17.40 -21.20
C ALA A 304 3.61 -16.09 -21.99
N GLU A 305 2.51 -15.54 -22.50
CA GLU A 305 2.50 -14.25 -23.22
C GLU A 305 3.02 -13.11 -22.34
N ALA A 306 2.58 -13.03 -21.09
CA ALA A 306 3.01 -12.01 -20.15
C ALA A 306 4.51 -12.14 -19.80
N ARG A 307 5.01 -13.37 -19.64
CA ARG A 307 6.45 -13.66 -19.42
C ARG A 307 7.32 -13.24 -20.62
N ASP A 308 6.82 -13.44 -21.84
CA ASP A 308 7.46 -12.95 -23.07
C ASP A 308 7.40 -11.43 -23.24
N GLY A 309 6.75 -10.72 -22.30
CA GLY A 309 6.66 -9.26 -22.29
C GLY A 309 5.50 -8.70 -23.11
N LYS A 310 4.55 -9.53 -23.54
CA LYS A 310 3.29 -9.04 -24.13
C LYS A 310 2.39 -8.51 -23.02
N GLN A 311 1.67 -7.43 -23.31
CA GLN A 311 0.66 -6.91 -22.41
C GLN A 311 -0.55 -7.85 -22.44
N VAL A 312 -0.91 -8.41 -21.27
CA VAL A 312 -2.10 -9.23 -21.11
C VAL A 312 -3.06 -8.48 -20.20
N SER A 313 -4.17 -8.02 -20.78
CA SER A 313 -5.22 -7.32 -20.04
C SER A 313 -6.59 -7.84 -20.44
N GLY A 314 -7.46 -8.05 -19.47
CA GLY A 314 -8.83 -8.53 -19.67
C GLY A 314 -8.91 -9.93 -20.31
N ARG A 315 -7.89 -10.79 -20.14
CA ARG A 315 -7.93 -12.14 -20.73
C ARG A 315 -8.89 -13.01 -19.93
N GLN A 316 -9.97 -13.46 -20.55
CA GLN A 316 -10.90 -14.40 -19.93
C GLN A 316 -10.21 -15.74 -19.67
N VAL A 317 -10.18 -16.16 -18.41
CA VAL A 317 -9.55 -17.42 -17.97
C VAL A 317 -10.49 -18.33 -17.18
N ALA A 318 -11.70 -17.84 -16.85
CA ALA A 318 -12.76 -18.70 -16.33
C ALA A 318 -14.11 -18.37 -16.98
N ARG A 319 -14.93 -19.41 -17.15
CA ARG A 319 -16.29 -19.30 -17.66
C ARG A 319 -17.23 -20.24 -16.92
N GLY A 320 -18.35 -19.70 -16.45
CA GLY A 320 -19.45 -20.45 -15.86
C GLY A 320 -20.10 -21.39 -16.88
N LYS A 321 -20.76 -22.43 -16.38
CA LYS A 321 -21.59 -23.30 -17.19
C LYS A 321 -22.97 -22.68 -17.31
N ASP A 322 -23.39 -22.37 -18.53
CA ASP A 322 -24.72 -21.81 -18.79
C ASP A 322 -25.82 -22.78 -18.32
N PRO A 323 -26.93 -22.25 -17.73
CA PRO A 323 -28.08 -23.05 -17.40
C PRO A 323 -28.79 -23.58 -18.65
N VAL A 324 -29.35 -24.79 -18.55
CA VAL A 324 -30.24 -25.36 -19.57
C VAL A 324 -31.68 -25.07 -19.18
N PRO A 325 -32.46 -24.32 -19.99
CA PRO A 325 -33.84 -23.99 -19.66
C PRO A 325 -34.69 -25.22 -19.32
N ALA A 326 -35.53 -25.09 -18.30
CA ALA A 326 -36.45 -26.14 -17.91
C ALA A 326 -37.59 -26.26 -18.92
N GLY A 327 -37.79 -27.49 -19.41
CA GLY A 327 -38.99 -27.89 -20.11
C GLY A 327 -40.23 -27.81 -19.22
N GLY A 328 -41.39 -27.87 -19.85
CA GLY A 328 -42.70 -27.80 -19.21
C GLY A 328 -43.79 -28.18 -20.20
N TYR A 329 -44.94 -27.51 -20.15
CA TYR A 329 -46.05 -27.79 -21.07
C TYR A 329 -46.39 -26.57 -21.91
N ARG A 330 -46.60 -26.77 -23.22
CA ARG A 330 -47.33 -25.80 -24.04
C ARG A 330 -48.81 -26.11 -23.98
N LEU A 331 -49.58 -25.12 -23.54
CA LEU A 331 -51.03 -25.21 -23.41
C LEU A 331 -51.69 -24.98 -24.77
N ASN A 332 -52.44 -25.96 -25.24
CA ASN A 332 -53.22 -25.91 -26.48
C ASN A 332 -54.71 -26.08 -26.15
N TRP A 333 -55.44 -24.97 -26.04
CA TRP A 333 -56.88 -24.98 -25.75
C TRP A 333 -57.65 -25.51 -26.96
N ILE A 334 -58.29 -26.67 -26.79
CA ILE A 334 -59.13 -27.29 -27.83
C ILE A 334 -60.54 -26.69 -27.77
N THR A 335 -61.07 -26.56 -26.56
CA THR A 335 -62.38 -25.93 -26.35
C THR A 335 -62.22 -24.42 -26.27
N ARG A 336 -63.00 -23.68 -27.07
CA ARG A 336 -63.07 -22.23 -27.00
C ARG A 336 -63.75 -21.83 -25.68
N ILE A 337 -62.97 -21.24 -24.77
CA ILE A 337 -63.52 -20.63 -23.57
C ILE A 337 -64.35 -19.41 -23.98
N ALA A 338 -65.58 -19.33 -23.48
CA ALA A 338 -66.50 -18.22 -23.71
C ALA A 338 -65.84 -16.89 -23.31
N SER A 339 -66.03 -15.87 -24.14
CA SER A 339 -65.37 -14.57 -23.97
C SER A 339 -65.90 -13.75 -22.79
N GLY A 340 -67.02 -14.16 -22.19
CA GLY A 340 -67.73 -13.39 -21.16
C GLY A 340 -68.51 -12.20 -21.73
N ALA A 341 -68.54 -12.03 -23.06
CA ALA A 341 -69.19 -10.91 -23.73
C ALA A 341 -70.72 -11.02 -23.65
N ALA A 342 -71.36 -9.95 -23.21
CA ALA A 342 -72.83 -9.86 -23.06
C ALA A 342 -73.58 -9.75 -24.41
N VAL A 343 -72.88 -9.72 -25.54
CA VAL A 343 -73.44 -9.56 -26.88
C VAL A 343 -72.65 -10.41 -27.86
N THR A 344 -73.32 -11.22 -28.67
CA THR A 344 -72.70 -11.92 -29.80
C THR A 344 -72.90 -11.11 -31.08
N VAL A 345 -71.82 -10.76 -31.78
CA VAL A 345 -71.88 -10.04 -33.06
C VAL A 345 -72.05 -11.06 -34.19
N ARG A 346 -73.12 -10.93 -34.98
CA ARG A 346 -73.37 -11.79 -36.15
C ARG A 346 -72.39 -11.46 -37.28
N SER A 347 -72.22 -12.38 -38.23
CA SER A 347 -71.35 -12.22 -39.40
C SER A 347 -71.72 -11.03 -40.30
N ASP A 348 -72.93 -10.50 -40.15
CA ASP A 348 -73.44 -9.30 -40.84
C ASP A 348 -73.21 -7.98 -40.05
N GLY A 349 -72.55 -8.05 -38.89
CA GLY A 349 -72.29 -6.89 -38.02
C GLY A 349 -73.44 -6.51 -37.09
N SER A 350 -74.57 -7.23 -37.10
CA SER A 350 -75.68 -6.99 -36.18
C SER A 350 -75.43 -7.61 -34.80
N ALA A 351 -75.72 -6.85 -33.74
CA ALA A 351 -75.59 -7.29 -32.36
C ALA A 351 -76.78 -8.18 -31.94
N ASP A 352 -76.51 -9.42 -31.53
CA ASP A 352 -77.48 -10.30 -30.89
C ASP A 352 -77.39 -10.16 -29.37
N TYR A 353 -78.34 -9.42 -28.79
CA TYR A 353 -78.46 -9.25 -27.34
C TYR A 353 -79.16 -10.43 -26.66
N LYS A 354 -79.75 -11.37 -27.42
CA LYS A 354 -80.47 -12.53 -26.87
C LYS A 354 -79.56 -13.75 -26.69
N ASN A 355 -78.49 -13.87 -27.45
CA ASN A 355 -77.50 -14.93 -27.29
C ASN A 355 -76.21 -14.30 -26.75
N GLN A 356 -75.83 -14.64 -25.53
CA GLN A 356 -74.64 -14.10 -24.85
C GLN A 356 -73.56 -15.19 -24.78
N ASP A 357 -72.30 -14.85 -25.05
CA ASP A 357 -71.15 -15.78 -25.03
C ASP A 357 -70.53 -15.80 -23.62
N ARG A 358 -71.33 -16.18 -22.61
CA ARG A 358 -70.96 -16.06 -21.18
C ARG A 358 -70.59 -17.37 -20.52
N ALA A 359 -71.04 -18.51 -21.03
CA ALA A 359 -70.81 -19.82 -20.44
C ALA A 359 -70.17 -20.77 -21.47
N THR A 360 -69.13 -21.48 -21.05
CA THR A 360 -68.49 -22.52 -21.89
C THR A 360 -69.15 -23.84 -21.58
N ILE A 361 -69.91 -24.38 -22.51
CA ILE A 361 -70.63 -25.64 -22.30
C ILE A 361 -69.80 -26.82 -22.82
N VAL A 362 -69.64 -27.85 -22.00
CA VAL A 362 -68.91 -29.07 -22.35
C VAL A 362 -69.75 -30.33 -22.09
N VAL A 363 -69.54 -31.34 -22.93
CA VAL A 363 -70.15 -32.68 -22.82
C VAL A 363 -69.13 -33.67 -22.27
N GLU A 364 -69.56 -34.66 -21.50
CA GLU A 364 -68.73 -35.74 -21.00
C GLU A 364 -67.92 -36.39 -22.14
N GLY A 365 -66.62 -36.54 -21.91
CA GLY A 365 -65.63 -37.02 -22.88
C GLY A 365 -65.07 -35.94 -23.83
N GLN A 366 -65.62 -34.73 -23.85
CA GLN A 366 -65.15 -33.66 -24.74
C GLN A 366 -63.72 -33.20 -24.38
N PRO A 367 -62.80 -33.12 -25.34
CA PRO A 367 -61.46 -32.57 -25.12
C PRO A 367 -61.48 -31.06 -24.81
N ILE A 368 -60.84 -30.66 -23.73
CA ILE A 368 -60.81 -29.27 -23.24
C ILE A 368 -59.46 -28.62 -23.55
N LEU A 369 -58.38 -29.22 -23.07
CA LEU A 369 -57.03 -28.67 -23.09
C LEU A 369 -56.02 -29.79 -23.33
N GLU A 370 -55.12 -29.58 -24.29
CA GLU A 370 -53.96 -30.43 -24.50
C GLU A 370 -52.71 -29.74 -23.95
N LEU A 371 -51.96 -30.46 -23.12
CA LEU A 371 -50.68 -30.03 -22.56
C LEU A 371 -49.59 -30.80 -23.29
N LEU A 372 -48.90 -30.13 -24.20
CA LEU A 372 -47.82 -30.72 -24.98
C LEU A 372 -46.52 -30.59 -24.19
N ALA A 373 -45.89 -31.71 -23.84
CA ALA A 373 -44.62 -31.69 -23.13
C ALA A 373 -43.51 -31.12 -24.04
N ILE A 374 -42.82 -30.07 -23.59
CA ILE A 374 -41.72 -29.45 -24.33
C ILE A 374 -40.50 -29.40 -23.43
N GLY A 375 -39.38 -29.91 -23.94
CA GLY A 375 -38.07 -29.77 -23.30
C GLY A 375 -37.71 -30.90 -22.34
N VAL A 376 -36.56 -30.74 -21.70
CA VAL A 376 -35.99 -31.66 -20.70
C VAL A 376 -36.12 -31.05 -19.30
N GLU A 377 -35.91 -31.81 -18.24
CA GLU A 377 -35.71 -31.23 -16.91
C GLU A 377 -34.58 -30.19 -16.99
N GLY A 378 -34.87 -28.95 -16.57
CA GLY A 378 -33.89 -27.87 -16.61
C GLY A 378 -32.70 -28.21 -15.74
N GLN A 379 -31.51 -27.89 -16.22
CA GLN A 379 -30.28 -28.06 -15.45
C GLN A 379 -29.78 -26.69 -15.06
N ASP A 380 -29.67 -26.45 -13.77
CA ASP A 380 -29.04 -25.24 -13.26
C ASP A 380 -27.61 -25.14 -13.81
N GLY A 381 -27.26 -23.92 -14.21
CA GLY A 381 -25.91 -23.56 -14.55
C GLY A 381 -25.04 -23.48 -13.29
N LEU A 382 -23.76 -23.22 -13.49
CA LEU A 382 -22.82 -22.99 -12.41
C LEU A 382 -21.98 -21.76 -12.77
N ASP A 383 -22.07 -20.71 -11.97
CA ASP A 383 -21.26 -19.51 -12.19
C ASP A 383 -19.77 -19.78 -11.83
N VAL A 384 -18.88 -18.81 -12.07
CA VAL A 384 -17.45 -18.99 -11.76
C VAL A 384 -17.16 -19.01 -10.25
N LEU A 385 -18.10 -18.55 -9.43
CA LEU A 385 -18.03 -18.51 -7.97
C LEU A 385 -18.52 -19.82 -7.32
N GLY A 386 -19.07 -20.75 -8.12
CA GLY A 386 -19.62 -22.02 -7.66
C GLY A 386 -21.07 -21.93 -7.16
N CYS A 387 -21.76 -20.83 -7.42
CA CYS A 387 -23.19 -20.71 -7.17
C CYS A 387 -24.00 -21.25 -8.35
N ALA A 388 -25.11 -21.93 -8.02
CA ALA A 388 -26.03 -22.44 -9.03
C ALA A 388 -26.74 -21.26 -9.71
N VAL A 389 -26.72 -21.22 -11.03
CA VAL A 389 -27.49 -20.26 -11.84
C VAL A 389 -28.80 -20.94 -12.20
N PRO A 390 -29.94 -20.52 -11.63
CA PRO A 390 -31.21 -21.22 -11.85
C PRO A 390 -31.56 -21.31 -13.32
N ALA A 391 -32.01 -22.49 -13.75
CA ALA A 391 -32.52 -22.67 -15.10
C ALA A 391 -33.67 -21.68 -15.37
N PRO A 392 -33.55 -20.78 -16.37
CA PRO A 392 -34.69 -19.96 -16.76
C PRO A 392 -35.80 -20.88 -17.30
N LYS A 393 -37.05 -20.56 -17.01
CA LYS A 393 -38.19 -21.24 -17.64
C LYS A 393 -38.21 -20.88 -19.11
N ASP A 394 -38.44 -21.85 -19.99
CA ASP A 394 -38.65 -21.57 -21.41
C ASP A 394 -39.87 -20.64 -21.57
N PRO A 395 -39.75 -19.51 -22.31
CA PRO A 395 -40.85 -18.56 -22.49
C PRO A 395 -42.10 -19.16 -23.15
N ASN A 396 -42.00 -20.34 -23.77
CA ASN A 396 -43.13 -21.06 -24.38
C ASN A 396 -43.86 -22.02 -23.42
N VAL A 397 -43.38 -22.16 -22.18
CA VAL A 397 -43.99 -23.00 -21.16
C VAL A 397 -45.14 -22.25 -20.48
N GLY A 398 -46.34 -22.80 -20.60
CA GLY A 398 -47.51 -22.40 -19.83
C GLY A 398 -47.62 -23.21 -18.54
N GLU A 399 -48.19 -22.61 -17.50
CA GLU A 399 -48.45 -23.28 -16.22
C GLU A 399 -49.69 -24.19 -16.33
N PRO A 400 -49.56 -25.52 -16.17
CA PRO A 400 -50.71 -26.43 -16.19
C PRO A 400 -51.80 -25.98 -15.21
N PRO A 401 -53.07 -25.88 -15.65
CA PRO A 401 -54.14 -25.52 -14.73
C PRO A 401 -54.37 -26.64 -13.72
N THR A 402 -54.74 -26.24 -12.51
CA THR A 402 -55.29 -27.18 -11.52
C THR A 402 -56.70 -27.59 -11.95
N PHE A 403 -57.16 -28.77 -11.55
CA PHE A 403 -58.52 -29.22 -11.85
C PHE A 403 -59.08 -30.11 -10.74
N ASP A 404 -60.40 -30.13 -10.61
CA ASP A 404 -61.09 -31.00 -9.66
C ASP A 404 -61.48 -32.35 -10.30
N SER A 405 -62.23 -33.18 -9.56
CA SER A 405 -62.67 -34.50 -10.03
C SER A 405 -63.63 -34.47 -11.22
N SER A 406 -64.09 -33.29 -11.66
CA SER A 406 -64.98 -33.17 -12.83
C SER A 406 -64.22 -33.24 -14.16
N ILE A 407 -62.89 -33.16 -14.14
CA ILE A 407 -62.00 -33.24 -15.31
C ILE A 407 -61.27 -34.59 -15.30
N ILE A 408 -61.21 -35.24 -16.46
CA ILE A 408 -60.43 -36.46 -16.68
C ILE A 408 -59.07 -36.06 -17.26
N ASP A 409 -57.99 -36.47 -16.61
CA ASP A 409 -56.61 -36.30 -17.07
C ASP A 409 -56.10 -37.58 -17.74
N GLU A 410 -55.99 -37.56 -19.06
CA GLU A 410 -55.46 -38.66 -19.84
C GLU A 410 -53.98 -38.40 -20.17
N GLN A 411 -53.09 -39.18 -19.53
CA GLN A 411 -51.65 -39.11 -19.78
C GLN A 411 -51.27 -40.01 -20.95
N ARG A 412 -50.51 -39.47 -21.91
CA ARG A 412 -50.00 -40.19 -23.07
C ARG A 412 -48.56 -40.69 -22.82
N GLU A 413 -48.15 -41.74 -23.51
CA GLU A 413 -46.81 -42.35 -23.37
C GLU A 413 -45.65 -41.39 -23.72
N ASN A 414 -45.92 -40.36 -24.53
CA ASN A 414 -44.94 -39.34 -24.91
C ASN A 414 -44.79 -38.20 -23.89
N GLY A 415 -45.50 -38.26 -22.76
CA GLY A 415 -45.49 -37.22 -21.72
C GLY A 415 -46.54 -36.12 -21.90
N ASP A 416 -47.29 -36.11 -23.01
CA ASP A 416 -48.40 -35.18 -23.22
C ASP A 416 -49.58 -35.53 -22.31
N ARG A 417 -50.39 -34.52 -21.96
CA ARG A 417 -51.62 -34.71 -21.19
C ARG A 417 -52.82 -34.14 -21.94
N LEU A 418 -53.93 -34.85 -21.93
CA LEU A 418 -55.19 -34.40 -22.52
C LEU A 418 -56.25 -34.31 -21.42
N LEU A 419 -56.67 -33.08 -21.10
CA LEU A 419 -57.78 -32.85 -20.19
C LEU A 419 -59.09 -32.96 -20.94
N LYS A 420 -59.97 -33.85 -20.49
CA LYS A 420 -61.32 -34.06 -21.03
C LYS A 420 -62.36 -33.73 -19.97
N ALA A 421 -63.55 -33.33 -20.40
CA ALA A 421 -64.69 -33.18 -19.51
C ALA A 421 -65.08 -34.56 -18.94
N GLY A 422 -65.10 -34.71 -17.62
CA GLY A 422 -65.58 -35.92 -16.96
C GLY A 422 -67.10 -35.98 -16.78
N MET A 423 -67.79 -34.89 -17.09
CA MET A 423 -69.24 -34.78 -16.97
C MET A 423 -69.79 -33.65 -17.85
N ASN A 424 -71.10 -33.68 -18.08
CA ASN A 424 -71.83 -32.60 -18.75
C ASN A 424 -71.95 -31.39 -17.81
N GLY A 425 -71.67 -30.18 -18.30
CA GLY A 425 -71.84 -28.98 -17.49
C GLY A 425 -71.23 -27.70 -18.07
N GLU A 426 -71.14 -26.68 -17.22
CA GLU A 426 -70.45 -25.42 -17.52
C GLU A 426 -68.99 -25.52 -17.11
N LEU A 427 -68.08 -25.38 -18.06
CA LEU A 427 -66.65 -25.31 -17.82
C LEU A 427 -66.28 -23.92 -17.29
N ARG A 428 -65.86 -23.87 -16.03
CA ARG A 428 -65.25 -22.69 -15.41
C ARG A 428 -63.75 -22.76 -15.49
N PHE A 429 -63.14 -21.63 -15.88
CA PHE A 429 -61.71 -21.43 -15.83
C PHE A 429 -61.40 -20.13 -15.09
N GLU A 430 -61.10 -20.23 -13.79
CA GLU A 430 -60.82 -19.09 -12.92
C GLU A 430 -59.51 -19.34 -12.17
N LYS A 431 -58.64 -18.33 -12.06
CA LYS A 431 -57.36 -18.40 -11.31
C LYS A 431 -56.50 -19.63 -11.65
N ASN A 432 -56.44 -20.01 -12.94
CA ASN A 432 -55.74 -21.20 -13.43
C ASN A 432 -56.29 -22.52 -12.85
N ALA A 433 -57.58 -22.58 -12.54
CA ALA A 433 -58.29 -23.78 -12.10
C ALA A 433 -59.47 -24.10 -13.02
N LEU A 434 -59.56 -25.36 -13.45
CA LEU A 434 -60.65 -25.90 -14.27
C LEU A 434 -61.63 -26.70 -13.40
N ALA A 435 -62.90 -26.40 -13.54
CA ALA A 435 -63.99 -27.17 -12.92
C ALA A 435 -65.20 -27.19 -13.85
N ILE A 436 -66.01 -28.23 -13.76
CA ILE A 436 -67.27 -28.36 -14.50
C ILE A 436 -68.42 -28.39 -13.50
N ASP A 437 -69.29 -27.38 -13.59
CA ASP A 437 -70.52 -27.37 -12.82
C ASP A 437 -71.61 -28.16 -13.51
N ARG A 438 -72.10 -29.20 -12.82
CA ARG A 438 -73.21 -30.03 -13.29
C ARG A 438 -74.50 -29.26 -13.55
N SER A 439 -74.76 -28.24 -12.74
CA SER A 439 -76.03 -27.52 -12.71
C SER A 439 -75.80 -26.03 -12.85
N TRP A 440 -76.51 -25.39 -13.75
CA TRP A 440 -76.45 -23.94 -13.88
C TRP A 440 -77.43 -23.29 -12.90
N LYS A 441 -76.91 -22.48 -11.97
CA LYS A 441 -77.70 -21.69 -11.03
C LYS A 441 -77.77 -20.24 -11.45
N ILE A 442 -78.98 -19.76 -11.73
CA ILE A 442 -79.25 -18.37 -12.11
C ILE A 442 -79.88 -17.65 -10.93
N ASN A 443 -79.15 -16.68 -10.40
CA ASN A 443 -79.58 -15.84 -9.29
C ASN A 443 -80.36 -14.63 -9.82
N GLY A 444 -81.61 -14.86 -10.23
CA GLY A 444 -82.50 -13.82 -10.75
C GLY A 444 -83.39 -14.32 -11.88
N ASP A 445 -83.89 -13.38 -12.68
CA ASP A 445 -84.81 -13.63 -13.79
C ASP A 445 -84.07 -14.02 -15.08
N VAL A 446 -84.67 -14.90 -15.87
CA VAL A 446 -84.22 -15.15 -17.25
C VAL A 446 -84.85 -14.09 -18.14
N GLY A 447 -84.03 -13.14 -18.61
CA GLY A 447 -84.49 -11.94 -19.28
C GLY A 447 -83.39 -11.19 -20.04
N PRO A 448 -83.53 -9.87 -20.26
CA PRO A 448 -82.54 -9.07 -21.00
C PRO A 448 -81.12 -9.12 -20.45
N ALA A 449 -80.96 -9.31 -19.13
CA ALA A 449 -79.66 -9.38 -18.48
C ALA A 449 -78.95 -10.72 -18.67
N THR A 450 -79.69 -11.83 -18.80
CA THR A 450 -79.14 -13.20 -18.90
C THR A 450 -79.17 -13.76 -20.32
N GLY A 451 -80.12 -13.32 -21.15
CA GLY A 451 -80.34 -13.88 -22.49
C GLY A 451 -81.08 -15.22 -22.48
N ASN A 452 -81.16 -15.85 -23.66
CA ASN A 452 -81.63 -17.21 -23.82
C ASN A 452 -80.59 -18.19 -23.28
N ILE A 453 -81.05 -19.25 -22.63
CA ILE A 453 -80.20 -20.25 -21.99
C ILE A 453 -80.39 -21.58 -22.70
N ARG A 454 -79.27 -22.21 -23.04
CA ARG A 454 -79.21 -23.57 -23.57
C ARG A 454 -78.12 -24.32 -22.80
N PHE A 455 -78.52 -25.28 -21.97
CA PHE A 455 -77.63 -25.97 -21.06
C PHE A 455 -77.87 -27.49 -21.10
N PRO A 456 -76.86 -28.35 -21.22
CA PRO A 456 -77.06 -29.80 -21.36
C PRO A 456 -77.34 -30.52 -20.03
N GLY A 457 -77.33 -29.81 -18.90
CA GLY A 457 -77.62 -30.37 -17.58
C GLY A 457 -78.83 -29.71 -16.89
N PRO A 458 -79.04 -29.96 -15.59
CA PRO A 458 -80.11 -29.33 -14.82
C PRO A 458 -79.91 -27.81 -14.68
N VAL A 459 -80.98 -27.03 -14.76
CA VAL A 459 -80.95 -25.57 -14.58
C VAL A 459 -81.86 -25.16 -13.43
N THR A 460 -81.35 -24.32 -12.54
CA THR A 460 -82.12 -23.72 -11.43
C THR A 460 -82.18 -22.22 -11.59
N VAL A 461 -83.39 -21.68 -11.71
CA VAL A 461 -83.68 -20.25 -11.81
C VAL A 461 -84.35 -19.79 -10.51
N SER A 462 -83.72 -18.85 -9.81
CA SER A 462 -84.26 -18.31 -8.55
C SER A 462 -85.38 -17.28 -8.75
N GLY A 463 -85.48 -16.71 -9.95
CA GLY A 463 -86.50 -15.73 -10.33
C GLY A 463 -87.48 -16.26 -11.38
N THR A 464 -87.97 -15.34 -12.22
CA THR A 464 -89.00 -15.56 -13.24
C THR A 464 -88.37 -15.70 -14.64
N VAL A 465 -88.91 -16.58 -15.48
CA VAL A 465 -88.56 -16.62 -16.91
C VAL A 465 -89.47 -15.65 -17.65
N LEU A 466 -88.93 -14.51 -18.08
CA LEU A 466 -89.68 -13.40 -18.69
C LEU A 466 -90.17 -13.74 -20.10
N ALA A 467 -91.25 -13.10 -20.54
CA ALA A 467 -91.84 -13.30 -21.85
C ALA A 467 -90.83 -13.07 -23.01
N GLY A 468 -90.82 -13.97 -23.98
CA GLY A 468 -90.00 -13.87 -25.19
C GLY A 468 -88.55 -14.37 -25.07
N TYR A 469 -88.21 -15.01 -23.94
CA TYR A 469 -86.94 -15.72 -23.72
C TYR A 469 -87.12 -17.23 -23.75
N ALA A 470 -86.02 -17.94 -24.02
CA ALA A 470 -85.99 -19.40 -24.06
C ALA A 470 -85.01 -19.97 -23.03
N LEU A 471 -85.46 -20.98 -22.30
CA LEU A 471 -84.67 -21.80 -21.39
C LEU A 471 -84.78 -23.26 -21.84
N VAL A 472 -83.70 -23.78 -22.42
CA VAL A 472 -83.59 -25.18 -22.82
C VAL A 472 -82.55 -25.85 -21.95
N ALA A 473 -82.97 -26.83 -21.16
CA ALA A 473 -82.08 -27.69 -20.38
C ALA A 473 -82.05 -29.10 -21.00
N GLY A 474 -80.99 -29.86 -20.76
CA GLY A 474 -80.91 -31.30 -21.06
C GLY A 474 -81.20 -32.18 -19.83
N GLY A 475 -81.81 -31.59 -18.81
CA GLY A 475 -82.14 -32.22 -17.53
C GLY A 475 -83.19 -31.40 -16.78
N ASP A 476 -83.32 -31.63 -15.48
CA ASP A 476 -84.40 -30.99 -14.70
C ASP A 476 -84.30 -29.47 -14.69
N ILE A 477 -85.45 -28.81 -14.92
CA ILE A 477 -85.60 -27.36 -14.82
C ILE A 477 -86.38 -27.03 -13.56
N LEU A 478 -85.76 -26.26 -12.66
CA LEU A 478 -86.41 -25.72 -11.47
C LEU A 478 -86.51 -24.20 -11.58
N VAL A 479 -87.73 -23.66 -11.61
CA VAL A 479 -88.00 -22.21 -11.60
C VAL A 479 -88.71 -21.87 -10.29
N ALA A 480 -88.11 -21.03 -9.46
CA ALA A 480 -88.69 -20.62 -8.19
C ALA A 480 -89.70 -19.47 -8.32
N GLY A 481 -89.56 -18.63 -9.35
CA GLY A 481 -90.52 -17.59 -9.71
C GLY A 481 -91.63 -18.10 -10.64
N SER A 482 -92.09 -17.24 -11.55
CA SER A 482 -93.10 -17.61 -12.55
C SER A 482 -92.46 -17.89 -13.93
N VAL A 483 -93.19 -18.57 -14.80
CA VAL A 483 -92.84 -18.67 -16.23
C VAL A 483 -93.90 -17.89 -16.99
N GLU A 484 -93.48 -16.83 -17.68
CA GLU A 484 -94.39 -16.01 -18.51
C GLU A 484 -94.54 -16.63 -19.91
N ALA A 485 -94.81 -15.83 -20.96
CA ALA A 485 -94.84 -16.28 -22.35
C ALA A 485 -93.43 -16.61 -22.88
N ALA A 486 -92.76 -17.57 -22.25
CA ALA A 486 -91.40 -18.03 -22.50
C ALA A 486 -91.38 -19.49 -22.97
N LEU A 487 -90.33 -19.88 -23.69
CA LEU A 487 -90.12 -21.26 -24.11
C LEU A 487 -89.27 -21.99 -23.05
N VAL A 488 -89.85 -22.94 -22.33
CA VAL A 488 -89.13 -23.80 -21.38
C VAL A 488 -89.19 -25.24 -21.87
N SER A 489 -88.02 -25.85 -22.11
CA SER A 489 -87.91 -27.24 -22.57
C SER A 489 -86.82 -27.96 -21.78
N ALA A 490 -87.17 -29.06 -21.14
CA ALA A 490 -86.26 -29.97 -20.45
C ALA A 490 -85.93 -31.18 -21.32
#